data_AF-A0A938E0E8-F1
#
_entry.id   AF-A0A938E0E8-F1
#
_cell.length_a   1.000
_cell.length_b   1.000
_cell.length_c   1.000
_cell.angle_alpha   90.00
_cell.angle_beta   90.00
_cell.angle_gamma   90.00
#
_symmetry.space_group_name_H-M   'P 1'
#
loop_
_entity.id
_entity.type
_entity.pdbx_description
1 polymer ?
#
loop_
_entity_poly.entity_id
_entity_poly.type
_entity_poly.pdbx_seq_one_letter_code
_entity_poly.pdbx_strand_id
1 'polypeptide(L)' 'MNADNLWLNLGAMIAGVLLMFGWHLTTHASTPQARKIWNIVRFVALGFLILWLIVVGPTLIGVLFDGL' A
#
# COMPACT_ATOMS: atom_id res chain seq x y z
N MET A 1 -5.31 -5.73 20.55
CA MET A 1 -5.31 -5.43 19.10
C MET A 1 -6.47 -6.19 18.48
N ASN A 2 -7.48 -5.50 17.95
CA ASN A 2 -8.63 -6.17 17.30
C ASN A 2 -8.17 -6.87 16.02
N ALA A 3 -8.71 -8.06 15.76
CA ALA A 3 -8.37 -8.87 14.58
C ALA A 3 -8.57 -8.10 13.25
N ASP A 4 -9.47 -7.11 13.24
CA ASP A 4 -9.74 -6.25 12.08
C ASP A 4 -8.53 -5.40 11.67
N ASN A 5 -7.73 -4.96 12.63
CA ASN A 5 -6.50 -4.20 12.34
C ASN A 5 -5.38 -5.11 11.82
N LEU A 6 -5.39 -6.41 12.14
CA LEU A 6 -4.38 -7.35 11.66
C LEU A 6 -4.45 -7.48 10.13
N TRP A 7 -5.65 -7.68 9.59
CA TRP A 7 -5.87 -7.83 8.15
C TRP A 7 -5.60 -6.55 7.37
N LEU A 8 -5.96 -5.39 7.93
CA LEU A 8 -5.64 -4.09 7.34
C LEU A 8 -4.13 -3.83 7.28
N ASN A 9 -3.41 -4.13 8.36
CA ASN A 9 -1.95 -4.00 8.39
C ASN A 9 -1.25 -4.99 7.43
N LEU A 10 -1.71 -6.25 7.40
CA LEU A 10 -1.20 -7.25 6.44
C LEU A 10 -1.46 -6.81 4.99
N GLY A 11 -2.66 -6.32 4.70
CA GLY A 11 -3.02 -5.76 3.40
C GLY A 11 -2.13 -4.58 3.01
N ALA A 12 -1.80 -3.70 3.94
CA ALA A 12 -0.91 -2.56 3.70
C ALA A 12 0.53 -2.99 3.41
N MET A 13 1.04 -4.01 4.10
CA MET A 13 2.35 -4.60 3.79
C MET A 13 2.37 -5.17 2.37
N ILE A 14 1.36 -5.95 1.99
CA ILE A 14 1.25 -6.53 0.64
C ILE A 14 1.13 -5.40 -0.41
N ALA A 15 0.31 -4.38 -0.14
CA ALA A 15 0.17 -3.22 -1.02
C ALA A 15 1.50 -2.47 -1.21
N GLY A 16 2.30 -2.29 -0.15
CA GLY A 16 3.63 -1.72 -0.23
C GLY A 16 4.57 -2.51 -1.15
N VAL A 17 4.59 -3.84 -1.01
CA VAL A 17 5.38 -4.74 -1.87
C VAL A 17 4.91 -4.65 -3.33
N LEU A 18 3.59 -4.74 -3.57
CA LEU A 18 3.02 -4.62 -4.91
C LEU A 18 3.29 -3.26 -5.55
N LEU A 19 3.34 -2.18 -4.76
CA LEU A 19 3.68 -0.86 -5.25
C LEU A 19 5.14 -0.78 -5.71
N MET A 20 6.08 -1.34 -4.94
CA MET A 20 7.50 -1.41 -5.32
C MET A 20 7.70 -2.25 -6.58
N PHE A 21 7.09 -3.44 -6.64
CA PHE A 21 7.14 -4.31 -7.82
C PHE A 21 6.48 -3.67 -9.03
N GLY A 22 5.30 -3.08 -8.85
CA GLY A 22 4.60 -2.36 -9.90
C GLY A 22 5.45 -1.21 -10.45
N TRP A 23 6.17 -0.47 -9.60
CA TRP A 23 7.09 0.58 -10.04
C TRP A 23 8.25 0.01 -10.88
N HIS A 24 8.89 -1.06 -10.40
CA HIS A 24 9.98 -1.69 -11.13
C HIS A 24 9.52 -2.26 -12.49
N LEU A 25 8.37 -2.94 -12.52
CA LEU A 25 7.88 -3.60 -13.73
C LEU A 25 7.27 -2.62 -14.74
N THR A 26 6.67 -1.52 -14.29
CA THR A 26 6.24 -0.44 -15.21
C THR A 26 7.41 0.26 -15.89
N THR A 27 8.51 0.49 -15.16
CA THR A 27 9.70 1.16 -15.71
C THR A 27 10.45 0.29 -16.71
N HIS A 28 10.43 -1.03 -16.54
CA HIS A 28 11.12 -1.99 -17.42
C HIS A 28 10.17 -2.71 -18.41
N ALA A 29 8.89 -2.32 -18.48
CA ALA A 29 7.93 -2.96 -19.37
C ALA A 29 8.27 -2.72 -20.85
N SER A 30 8.55 -3.82 -21.56
CA SER A 30 8.85 -3.87 -22.99
C SER A 30 7.63 -3.56 -23.87
N THR A 31 6.41 -3.79 -23.38
CA THR A 31 5.17 -3.52 -24.11
C THR A 31 4.27 -2.50 -23.40
N PRO A 32 3.55 -1.65 -24.15
CA PRO A 32 2.58 -0.71 -23.58
C PRO A 32 1.47 -1.41 -22.78
N GLN A 33 1.07 -2.61 -23.20
CA GLN A 33 0.02 -3.39 -22.54
C GLN A 33 0.47 -3.87 -21.15
N ALA A 34 1.70 -4.40 -21.01
CA ALA A 34 2.25 -4.76 -19.70
C ALA A 34 2.38 -3.54 -18.79
N ARG A 35 2.80 -2.39 -19.33
CA ARG A 35 2.90 -1.13 -18.59
C ARG A 35 1.55 -0.67 -18.04
N LYS A 36 0.48 -0.83 -18.83
CA LYS A 36 -0.89 -0.51 -18.41
C LYS A 36 -1.35 -1.38 -17.23
N ILE A 37 -1.11 -2.69 -17.28
CA ILE A 37 -1.48 -3.62 -16.22
C ILE A 37 -0.77 -3.24 -14.91
N TRP A 38 0.55 -3.03 -14.96
CA TRP A 38 1.30 -2.68 -13.76
C TRP A 38 0.99 -1.28 -13.23
N ASN A 39 0.58 -0.33 -14.08
CA ASN A 39 0.05 0.96 -13.64
C ASN A 39 -1.24 0.80 -12.83
N ILE A 40 -2.16 -0.08 -13.26
CA ILE A 40 -3.39 -0.36 -12.50
C ILE A 40 -3.03 -0.92 -11.11
N VAL A 41 -2.13 -1.91 -11.05
CA VAL A 41 -1.65 -2.48 -9.77
C VAL A 41 -1.08 -1.40 -8.86
N ARG A 42 -0.25 -0.49 -9.39
CA ARG A 42 0.30 0.64 -8.63
C ARG A 42 -0.78 1.54 -8.05
N PHE A 43 -1.76 1.94 -8.86
CA PHE A 43 -2.82 2.84 -8.40
C PHE A 43 -3.73 2.18 -7.36
N VAL A 44 -4.06 0.89 -7.53
CA VAL A 44 -4.83 0.12 -6.54
C VAL A 44 -4.05 -0.01 -5.23
N ALA A 45 -2.77 -0.35 -5.30
CA ALA A 45 -1.92 -0.45 -4.12
C ALA A 45 -1.78 0.91 -3.38
N LEU A 46 -1.58 2.00 -4.13
CA LEU A 46 -1.57 3.36 -3.56
C LEU A 46 -2.89 3.72 -2.89
N GLY A 47 -4.02 3.45 -3.55
CA GLY A 47 -5.35 3.70 -2.99
C GLY A 47 -5.57 2.93 -1.68
N PHE A 48 -5.14 1.66 -1.63
CA PHE A 48 -5.21 0.86 -0.42
C PHE A 48 -4.34 1.43 0.71
N LEU A 49 -3.11 1.85 0.42
CA LEU A 49 -2.22 2.45 1.40
C LEU A 49 -2.79 3.76 1.96
N ILE A 50 -3.42 4.59 1.12
CA ILE A 50 -4.11 5.81 1.57
C ILE A 50 -5.27 5.45 2.50
N LEU A 51 -6.10 4.47 2.14
CA LEU A 51 -7.19 3.99 2.99
C LEU A 51 -6.66 3.48 4.34
N TRP A 52 -5.58 2.69 4.32
CA TRP A 52 -4.91 2.21 5.52
C TRP A 52 -4.41 3.37 6.39
N LEU A 53 -3.79 4.40 5.81
CA LEU A 53 -3.37 5.60 6.53
C LEU A 53 -4.56 6.37 7.13
N ILE A 54 -5.71 6.42 6.47
CA ILE A 54 -6.89 7.08 7.02
C ILE A 54 -7.42 6.33 8.25
N VAL A 55 -7.41 4.99 8.20
CA VAL A 55 -7.98 4.14 9.26
C VAL A 55 -7.00 3.93 10.43
N VAL A 56 -5.74 3.62 10.12
CA VAL A 56 -4.70 3.23 11.11
C VAL A 56 -3.74 4.39 11.40
N GLY A 57 -3.62 5.37 10.50
CA GLY A 57 -2.73 6.52 10.67
C GLY A 57 -3.01 7.34 11.94
N PRO A 58 -4.27 7.61 12.36
CA PRO A 58 -4.53 8.30 13.62
C PRO A 58 -3.98 7.54 14.84
N THR A 59 -4.07 6.21 14.83
CA THR A 59 -3.52 5.36 15.90
C THR A 59 -2.00 5.33 15.87
N LEU A 60 -1.40 5.29 14.68
CA LEU A 60 0.06 5.39 14.50
C LEU A 60 0.60 6.75 14.94
N ILE A 61 -0.10 7.85 14.65
CA ILE A 61 0.29 9.19 15.10
C ILE A 61 0.27 9.25 16.62
N GLY A 62 -0.77 8.74 17.28
CA GLY A 62 -0.79 8.63 18.74
C GLY A 62 0.40 7.83 19.28
N VAL A 63 0.70 6.66 18.71
CA VAL A 63 1.85 5.85 19.16
C VAL A 63 3.20 6.53 18.88
N LEU A 64 3.35 7.22 17.75
CA LEU A 64 4.61 7.85 17.34
C LEU A 64 4.88 9.19 18.03
N PHE A 65 3.83 9.93 18.40
CA PHE A 65 3.96 11.30 18.91
C PHE A 65 3.49 11.47 20.35
N ASP A 66 2.54 10.66 20.84
CA ASP A 66 2.24 10.64 22.28
C ASP A 66 3.19 9.71 23.04
N GLY A 67 3.79 8.74 22.33
CA GLY A 67 4.98 8.02 22.77
C GLY A 67 4.92 7.43 24.17
N LEU A 68 3.75 7.09 24.73
CA LEU A 68 3.53 6.49 26.06
C LEU A 68 2.04 6.22 26.28
#